data_AF-A0A1G9ANV5-F1
#
_entry.id   AF-A0A1G9ANV5-F1
#
_cell.length_a   1.000
_cell.length_b   1.000
_cell.length_c   1.000
_cell.angle_alpha   90.00
_cell.angle_beta   90.00
_cell.angle_gamma   90.00
#
_symmetry.space_group_name_H-M   'P 1'
#
loop_
_entity.id
_entity.type
_entity.pdbx_description
1 polymer ?
#
loop_
_entity_poly.entity_id
_entity_poly.type
_entity_poly.pdbx_seq_one_letter_code
_entity_poly.pdbx_strand_id
1 'polypeptide(L)'
;MLLLILIVIVLLAGLAGLVAYGALTVRGQRRTLAAFRTMAQAYFTRPQMGMWKLAATILVVSPDEVSVWKSGPGQPTRLLALPGQGATVAAAEVRINTARVVEGFVITSADGRSIPLTLWPEPTMGVAKPHTGALLVRTIEEIRGILA
;
A
#
# COMPACT_ATOMS: atom_id res chain seq x y z
N MET A 1 20.88 -25.56 -33.61
CA MET A 1 20.86 -24.09 -33.58
C MET A 1 19.46 -23.51 -33.55
N LEU A 2 18.56 -23.83 -34.50
CA LEU A 2 17.20 -23.28 -34.55
C LEU A 2 16.40 -23.46 -33.24
N LEU A 3 16.42 -24.67 -32.67
CA LEU A 3 15.75 -24.97 -31.40
C LEU A 3 16.25 -24.10 -30.24
N LEU A 4 17.57 -23.89 -30.14
CA LEU A 4 18.18 -23.04 -29.11
C LEU A 4 17.72 -21.59 -29.25
N ILE A 5 17.69 -21.08 -30.49
CA ILE A 5 17.22 -19.72 -30.79
C ILE A 5 15.76 -19.55 -30.39
N LEU A 6 14.90 -20.53 -30.71
CA LEU A 6 13.48 -20.50 -30.33
C LEU A 6 13.30 -20.51 -28.80
N ILE A 7 14.07 -21.32 -28.07
CA ILE A 7 14.04 -21.34 -26.60
C ILE A 7 14.42 -19.96 -26.05
N VAL A 8 15.47 -19.34 -26.56
CA VAL A 8 15.91 -18.01 -26.14
C VAL A 8 14.83 -16.95 -26.40
N ILE A 9 14.18 -16.98 -27.58
CA ILE A 9 13.09 -16.06 -27.91
C ILE A 9 11.92 -16.20 -26.93
N VAL A 10 11.48 -17.43 -26.65
CA VAL A 10 10.38 -17.68 -25.70
C VAL A 10 10.73 -17.19 -24.30
N LEU A 11 11.96 -17.42 -23.84
CA LEU A 11 12.42 -16.94 -22.54
C LEU A 11 12.44 -15.41 -22.46
N LEU A 12 12.96 -14.74 -23.50
CA LEU A 12 12.99 -13.28 -23.58
C LEU A 12 11.57 -12.69 -23.64
N ALA A 13 10.66 -13.29 -24.42
CA ALA A 13 9.27 -12.88 -24.48
C ALA A 13 8.57 -13.04 -23.12
N GLY A 14 8.83 -14.13 -22.40
CA GLY A 14 8.31 -14.35 -21.05
C GLY A 14 8.80 -13.28 -20.06
N LEU A 15 10.09 -12.96 -20.08
CA LEU A 15 10.67 -11.89 -19.26
C LEU A 15 10.07 -10.52 -19.60
N ALA A 16 9.94 -10.20 -20.88
CA ALA A 16 9.32 -8.95 -21.33
C ALA A 16 7.86 -8.86 -20.87
N GLY A 17 7.10 -9.96 -20.96
CA GLY A 17 5.73 -10.05 -20.47
C GLY A 17 5.62 -9.80 -18.95
N LEU A 18 6.52 -10.39 -18.17
CA LEU A 18 6.58 -10.18 -16.72
C LEU A 18 6.84 -8.71 -16.37
N VAL A 19 7.80 -8.07 -17.04
CA VAL A 19 8.15 -6.66 -16.85
C VAL A 19 6.97 -5.76 -17.23
N ALA A 20 6.35 -5.99 -18.39
CA ALA A 20 5.20 -5.24 -18.84
C ALA A 20 4.02 -5.35 -17.86
N TYR A 21 3.75 -6.57 -17.37
CA TYR A 21 2.69 -6.82 -16.41
C TYR A 21 2.94 -6.12 -15.06
N GLY A 22 4.17 -6.17 -14.55
CA GLY A 22 4.54 -5.43 -13.35
C GLY A 22 4.38 -3.92 -13.53
N ALA A 23 4.83 -3.39 -14.67
CA ALA A 23 4.74 -1.96 -14.97
C ALA A 23 3.28 -1.48 -15.03
N LEU A 24 2.40 -2.26 -15.65
CA LEU A 24 0.96 -1.99 -15.68
C LEU A 24 0.35 -2.03 -14.27
N THR A 25 0.76 -2.98 -13.43
CA THR A 25 0.28 -3.10 -12.04
C THR A 25 0.68 -1.89 -11.22
N VAL A 26 1.95 -1.48 -11.26
CA VAL A 26 2.46 -0.28 -10.57
C VAL A 26 1.72 0.96 -11.05
N ARG A 27 1.51 1.10 -12.37
CA ARG A 27 0.77 2.23 -12.94
C ARG A 27 -0.68 2.25 -12.47
N GLY A 28 -1.34 1.09 -12.40
CA GLY A 28 -2.70 0.94 -11.87
C GLY A 28 -2.78 1.40 -10.42
N GLN A 29 -1.88 0.91 -9.57
CA GLN A 29 -1.82 1.29 -8.15
C GLN A 29 -1.60 2.79 -7.95
N ARG A 30 -0.69 3.41 -8.71
CA ARG A 30 -0.46 4.87 -8.65
C ARG A 30 -1.69 5.65 -9.08
N ARG A 31 -2.39 5.22 -10.14
CA ARG A 31 -3.65 5.85 -10.58
C ARG A 31 -4.74 5.72 -9.52
N THR A 32 -4.89 4.55 -8.90
CA THR A 32 -5.83 4.35 -7.79
C THR A 32 -5.51 5.27 -6.62
N LEU A 33 -4.25 5.35 -6.21
CA LEU A 33 -3.84 6.26 -5.14
C LEU A 33 -4.16 7.72 -5.49
N ALA A 34 -3.82 8.16 -6.70
CA ALA A 34 -4.12 9.51 -7.16
C ALA A 34 -5.63 9.79 -7.16
N ALA A 35 -6.46 8.83 -7.59
CA ALA A 35 -7.91 8.94 -7.56
C ALA A 35 -8.47 9.03 -6.13
N PHE A 36 -7.91 8.32 -5.15
CA PHE A 36 -8.33 8.50 -3.76
C PHE A 36 -7.90 9.86 -3.21
N ARG A 37 -6.69 10.33 -3.58
CA ARG A 37 -6.16 11.65 -3.17
C ARG A 37 -6.99 12.83 -3.67
N THR A 38 -7.84 12.66 -4.69
CA THR A 38 -8.78 13.72 -5.09
C THR A 38 -9.99 13.84 -4.17
N MET A 39 -10.28 12.83 -3.35
CA MET A 39 -11.47 12.77 -2.50
C MET A 39 -11.14 12.81 -1.00
N ALA A 40 -10.00 12.26 -0.62
CA ALA A 40 -9.59 12.09 0.78
C ALA A 40 -8.07 11.94 0.87
N GLN A 41 -7.54 12.00 2.08
CA GLN A 41 -6.11 11.79 2.25
C GLN A 41 -5.78 10.30 2.14
N ALA A 42 -4.86 9.93 1.25
CA ALA A 42 -4.58 8.52 0.97
C ALA A 42 -3.07 8.20 0.94
N TYR A 43 -2.75 7.03 1.50
CA TYR A 43 -1.40 6.56 1.76
C TYR A 43 -1.23 5.09 1.39
N PHE A 44 -0.05 4.71 0.89
CA PHE A 44 0.30 3.30 0.82
C PHE A 44 0.71 2.79 2.19
N THR A 45 0.05 1.72 2.63
CA THR A 45 0.30 1.14 3.96
C THR A 45 0.91 -0.25 3.96
N ARG A 46 0.97 -0.88 2.79
CA ARG A 46 1.71 -2.12 2.59
C ARG A 46 2.16 -2.27 1.15
N PRO A 47 3.43 -2.61 0.91
CA PRO A 47 3.96 -2.90 -0.41
C PRO A 47 3.82 -4.40 -0.69
N GLN A 48 4.02 -4.73 -1.96
CA GLN A 48 4.26 -6.09 -2.40
C GLN A 48 5.54 -6.61 -1.71
N MET A 49 5.43 -7.69 -0.94
CA MET A 49 6.59 -8.56 -0.77
C MET A 49 6.73 -9.41 -2.03
N GLY A 50 7.63 -8.99 -2.91
CA GLY A 50 8.04 -9.68 -4.14
C GLY A 50 7.11 -9.46 -5.32
N MET A 51 7.65 -9.59 -6.54
CA MET A 51 6.91 -9.57 -7.83
C MET A 51 5.69 -10.51 -7.87
N TRP A 52 5.53 -11.38 -6.88
CA TRP A 52 4.48 -12.39 -6.75
C TRP A 52 3.22 -11.89 -6.02
N LYS A 53 3.29 -10.85 -5.18
CA LYS A 53 2.10 -10.30 -4.51
C LYS A 53 1.60 -9.09 -5.26
N LEU A 54 0.74 -9.28 -6.24
CA LEU A 54 0.25 -8.27 -7.21
C LEU A 54 -0.69 -7.20 -6.66
N ALA A 55 -0.76 -7.04 -5.34
CA ALA A 55 -1.67 -6.12 -4.69
C ALA A 55 -0.99 -5.35 -3.55
N ALA A 56 -1.19 -4.04 -3.56
CA ALA A 56 -0.82 -3.11 -2.50
C ALA A 56 -2.05 -2.78 -1.64
N THR A 57 -1.79 -2.24 -0.45
CA THR A 57 -2.85 -1.74 0.43
C THR A 57 -2.76 -0.22 0.53
N ILE A 58 -3.89 0.44 0.30
CA ILE A 58 -4.05 1.88 0.39
C ILE A 58 -4.95 2.18 1.59
N LEU A 59 -4.45 2.99 2.51
CA LEU A 59 -5.26 3.64 3.53
C LEU A 59 -5.86 4.90 2.94
N VAL A 60 -7.15 5.10 3.15
CA VAL A 60 -7.89 6.31 2.83
C VAL A 60 -8.47 6.84 4.13
N VAL A 61 -8.23 8.12 4.41
CA VAL A 61 -8.62 8.80 5.65
C VAL A 61 -9.42 10.04 5.27
N SER A 62 -10.67 10.08 5.72
CA SER A 62 -11.49 11.28 5.76
C SER A 62 -12.02 11.49 7.19
N PRO A 63 -12.59 12.67 7.50
CA PRO A 63 -13.20 12.91 8.81
C PRO A 63 -14.29 11.89 9.17
N ASP A 64 -15.05 11.44 8.16
CA ASP A 64 -16.21 10.55 8.36
C ASP A 64 -15.83 9.07 8.34
N GLU A 65 -14.82 8.67 7.54
CA GLU A 65 -14.47 7.26 7.33
C GLU A 65 -12.95 7.07 7.23
N VAL A 66 -12.46 6.05 7.92
CA VAL A 66 -11.14 5.46 7.68
C VAL A 66 -11.33 4.13 6.99
N SER A 67 -10.81 3.98 5.77
CA SER A 67 -10.94 2.75 5.00
C SER A 67 -9.63 2.24 4.44
N VAL A 68 -9.57 0.91 4.29
CA VAL A 68 -8.40 0.20 3.79
C VAL A 68 -8.79 -0.54 2.53
N TRP A 69 -8.03 -0.31 1.46
CA TRP A 69 -8.32 -0.79 0.11
C TRP A 69 -7.18 -1.66 -0.40
N LYS A 70 -7.51 -2.73 -1.10
CA LYS A 70 -6.58 -3.52 -1.89
C LYS A 70 -6.56 -2.98 -3.32
N SER A 71 -5.38 -2.64 -3.83
CA SER A 71 -5.19 -2.15 -5.19
C SER A 71 -4.20 -3.04 -5.94
N GLY A 72 -4.60 -3.54 -7.11
CA GLY A 72 -3.81 -4.41 -7.98
C GLY A 72 -4.06 -4.06 -9.46
N PRO A 73 -3.88 -5.01 -10.39
CA PRO A 73 -4.14 -4.76 -11.82
C PRO A 73 -5.63 -4.60 -12.17
N GLY A 74 -6.55 -4.98 -11.25
CA GLY A 74 -7.99 -4.82 -11.40
C GLY A 74 -8.55 -3.63 -10.61
N GLN A 75 -9.88 -3.58 -10.48
CA GLN A 75 -10.54 -2.56 -9.67
C GLN A 75 -10.15 -2.66 -8.19
N PRO A 76 -9.99 -1.53 -7.49
CA PRO A 76 -9.68 -1.55 -6.06
C PRO A 76 -10.84 -2.15 -5.27
N THR A 77 -10.51 -2.97 -4.27
CA THR A 77 -11.50 -3.64 -3.42
C THR A 77 -11.36 -3.12 -1.99
N ARG A 78 -12.47 -2.70 -1.36
CA ARG A 78 -12.47 -2.29 0.04
C ARG A 78 -12.33 -3.52 0.93
N LEU A 79 -11.35 -3.51 1.83
CA LEU A 79 -11.10 -4.58 2.79
C LEU A 79 -11.75 -4.29 4.14
N LEU A 80 -11.73 -3.02 4.55
CA LEU A 80 -12.22 -2.57 5.84
C LEU A 80 -12.66 -1.11 5.74
N ALA A 81 -13.65 -0.75 6.53
CA ALA A 81 -14.07 0.63 6.78
C ALA A 81 -14.42 0.75 8.27
N LEU A 82 -14.00 1.85 8.87
CA LEU A 82 -14.30 2.24 10.23
C LEU A 82 -14.82 3.69 10.23
N PRO A 83 -15.70 4.07 11.16
CA PRO A 83 -16.04 5.47 11.37
C PRO A 83 -14.77 6.27 11.68
N GLY A 84 -14.60 7.40 11.01
CA GLY A 84 -13.51 8.35 11.28
C GLY A 84 -13.76 9.16 12.55
N GLN A 85 -15.03 9.45 12.86
CA GLN A 85 -15.40 10.20 14.05
C GLN A 85 -15.00 9.46 15.33
N GLY A 86 -14.21 10.13 16.17
CA GLY A 86 -13.68 9.55 17.41
C GLY A 86 -12.58 8.51 17.19
N ALA A 87 -12.12 8.31 15.95
CA ALA A 87 -10.94 7.50 15.69
C ALA A 87 -9.67 8.25 16.13
N THR A 88 -8.72 7.52 16.69
CA THR A 88 -7.44 8.06 17.14
C THR A 88 -6.31 7.40 16.38
N VAL A 89 -5.21 8.13 16.21
CA VAL A 89 -3.99 7.63 15.58
C VAL A 89 -2.79 7.80 16.50
N ALA A 90 -2.02 6.73 16.66
CA ALA A 90 -0.80 6.72 17.47
C ALA A 90 0.33 5.99 16.76
N ALA A 91 1.57 6.38 17.05
CA ALA A 91 2.75 5.62 16.63
C ALA A 91 2.71 4.23 17.27
N ALA A 92 3.10 3.21 16.51
CA ALA A 92 3.10 1.83 16.98
C ALA A 92 4.21 1.02 16.31
N GLU A 93 4.63 -0.05 16.96
CA GLU A 93 5.43 -1.08 16.31
C GLU A 93 4.50 -2.08 15.60
N VAL A 94 4.74 -2.29 14.31
CA VAL A 94 3.90 -3.14 13.46
C VAL A 94 4.68 -4.35 12.98
N ARG A 95 4.17 -5.54 13.32
CA ARG A 95 4.73 -6.81 12.86
C ARG A 95 4.28 -7.10 11.42
N ILE A 96 5.21 -7.01 10.46
CA ILE A 96 4.91 -7.27 9.03
C ILE A 96 4.97 -8.77 8.71
N ASN A 97 5.86 -9.51 9.37
CA ASN A 97 5.97 -10.97 9.29
C ASN A 97 6.57 -11.53 10.59
N THR A 98 6.76 -12.85 10.66
CA THR A 98 7.31 -13.54 11.85
C THR A 98 8.71 -13.06 12.27
N ALA A 99 9.49 -12.49 11.36
CA ALA A 99 10.88 -12.09 11.61
C ALA A 99 11.10 -10.58 11.63
N ARG A 100 10.05 -9.76 11.37
CA ARG A 100 10.21 -8.33 11.13
C ARG A 100 9.11 -7.50 11.77
N VAL A 101 9.53 -6.67 12.71
CA VAL A 101 8.77 -5.56 13.29
C VAL A 101 9.37 -4.27 12.75
N VAL A 102 8.53 -3.29 12.43
CA VAL A 102 8.97 -1.95 11.99
C VAL A 102 8.12 -0.88 12.65
N GLU A 103 8.63 0.34 12.66
CA GLU A 103 7.83 1.51 13.00
C GLU A 103 6.65 1.67 12.04
N GLY A 104 5.51 2.03 12.60
CA GLY A 104 4.29 2.33 11.90
C GLY A 104 3.36 3.12 12.80
N PHE A 105 2.07 2.92 12.61
CA PHE A 105 1.03 3.56 13.37
C PHE A 105 -0.17 2.65 13.49
N VAL A 106 -1.02 2.92 14.46
CA VAL A 106 -2.30 2.26 14.64
C VAL A 106 -3.39 3.30 14.57
N ILE A 107 -4.43 3.01 13.80
CA ILE A 107 -5.69 3.76 13.87
C ILE A 107 -6.66 2.93 14.70
N THR A 108 -7.22 3.53 15.75
CA THR A 108 -8.20 2.89 16.63
C THR A 108 -9.50 3.66 16.53
N SER A 109 -10.56 3.04 16.04
CA SER A 109 -11.89 3.64 15.99
C SER A 109 -12.51 3.77 17.37
N ALA A 110 -13.57 4.58 17.48
CA ALA A 110 -14.28 4.83 18.74
C ALA A 110 -14.83 3.56 19.41
N ASP A 111 -15.16 2.53 18.63
CA ASP A 111 -15.61 1.21 19.12
C ASP A 111 -14.45 0.28 19.53
N GLY A 112 -13.21 0.77 19.52
CA GLY A 112 -12.03 0.05 19.98
C GLY A 112 -11.39 -0.86 18.93
N ARG A 113 -11.83 -0.84 17.67
CA ARG A 113 -11.18 -1.62 16.60
C ARG A 113 -9.89 -0.93 16.16
N SER A 114 -8.79 -1.66 16.19
CA SER A 114 -7.47 -1.13 15.83
C SER A 114 -6.95 -1.74 14.54
N ILE A 115 -6.36 -0.91 13.68
CA ILE A 115 -5.70 -1.31 12.45
C ILE A 115 -4.23 -0.89 12.52
N PRO A 116 -3.29 -1.83 12.73
CA PRO A 116 -1.87 -1.53 12.66
C PRO A 116 -1.44 -1.41 11.20
N LEU A 117 -0.77 -0.32 10.88
CA LEU A 117 -0.40 0.09 9.53
C LEU A 117 1.04 0.60 9.51
N THR A 118 1.71 0.38 8.39
CA THR A 118 3.08 0.87 8.16
C THR A 118 3.03 1.86 7.03
N LEU A 119 3.77 2.97 7.05
CA LEU A 119 3.74 3.90 5.92
C LEU A 119 4.76 3.47 4.85
N TRP A 120 4.40 3.53 3.57
CA TRP A 120 5.29 3.15 2.47
C TRP A 120 5.34 4.20 1.36
N PRO A 121 6.48 4.28 0.63
CA PRO A 121 6.58 5.11 -0.55
C PRO A 121 5.65 4.60 -1.65
N GLU A 122 5.41 5.45 -2.65
CA GLU A 122 4.67 5.06 -3.85
C GLU A 122 5.28 3.84 -4.53
N PRO A 123 4.44 2.95 -5.10
CA PRO A 123 4.89 1.68 -5.64
C PRO A 123 5.84 1.91 -6.79
N THR A 124 6.89 1.09 -6.84
CA THR A 124 7.84 1.00 -7.94
C THR A 124 7.97 -0.47 -8.34
N MET A 125 8.69 -0.74 -9.43
CA MET A 125 9.04 -2.12 -9.81
C MET A 125 10.09 -2.76 -8.86
N GLY A 126 10.63 -2.00 -7.92
CA GLY A 126 11.68 -2.43 -7.00
C GLY A 126 11.17 -2.66 -5.57
N VAL A 127 12.08 -3.17 -4.73
CA VAL A 127 11.83 -3.34 -3.31
C VAL A 127 11.98 -2.00 -2.58
N ALA A 128 10.95 -1.60 -1.85
CA ALA A 128 11.00 -0.43 -0.99
C ALA A 128 11.25 -0.81 0.48
N LYS A 129 11.49 0.20 1.32
CA LYS A 129 11.40 0.11 2.79
C LYS A 129 10.27 1.03 3.27
N PRO A 130 9.65 0.73 4.43
CA PRO A 130 8.63 1.61 4.98
C PRO A 130 9.28 2.95 5.37
N HIS A 131 8.48 4.01 5.33
CA HIS A 131 8.84 5.29 5.91
C HIS A 131 8.90 5.17 7.43
N THR A 132 9.91 5.80 8.02
CA THR A 132 10.23 5.75 9.46
C THR A 132 10.64 7.15 9.93
N GLY A 133 10.76 7.33 11.25
CA GLY A 133 11.21 8.60 11.83
C GLY A 133 10.33 9.80 11.47
N ALA A 134 10.96 10.93 11.12
CA ALA A 134 10.27 12.22 10.96
C ALA A 134 9.12 12.21 9.94
N LEU A 135 9.25 11.47 8.84
CA LEU A 135 8.20 11.41 7.82
C LEU A 135 6.96 10.66 8.33
N LEU A 136 7.19 9.55 9.06
CA LEU A 136 6.12 8.80 9.71
C LEU A 136 5.40 9.65 10.76
N VAL A 137 6.17 10.34 11.62
CA VAL A 137 5.62 11.25 12.64
C VAL A 137 4.76 12.33 11.99
N ARG A 138 5.27 12.99 10.94
CA ARG A 138 4.50 14.00 10.21
C ARG A 138 3.18 13.45 9.66
N THR A 139 3.20 12.26 9.06
CA THR A 139 1.98 11.65 8.53
C THR A 139 0.98 11.28 9.65
N ILE A 140 1.47 10.84 10.81
CA ILE A 140 0.61 10.60 11.97
C ILE A 140 -0.06 11.90 12.42
N GLU A 141 0.67 13.01 12.51
CA GLU A 141 0.11 14.31 12.86
C GLU A 141 -0.91 14.80 11.81
N GLU A 142 -0.62 14.61 10.52
CA GLU A 142 -1.55 14.93 9.44
C GLU A 142 -2.85 14.12 9.56
N ILE A 143 -2.75 12.81 9.81
CA ILE A 143 -3.94 11.96 10.03
C ILE A 143 -4.69 12.40 11.29
N ARG A 144 -3.99 12.73 12.37
CA ARG A 144 -4.61 13.20 13.60
C ARG A 144 -5.40 14.49 13.37
N GLY A 145 -4.87 15.42 12.58
CA GLY A 145 -5.57 16.65 12.23
C GLY A 145 -6.82 16.44 11.37
N ILE A 146 -6.91 15.33 10.63
CA ILE A 146 -8.10 14.97 9.83
C ILE A 146 -9.20 14.33 10.69
N LEU A 147 -8.79 13.59 11.73
CA LEU A 147 -9.70 12.81 12.59
C LEU A 147 -10.17 13.58 13.84
N ALA A 148 -9.59 14.76 14.10
CA ALA A 148 -9.97 15.65 15.20
C ALA A 148 -11.26 16.43 14.89
#